data_AF-A0A942KV29-F1
#
_entry.id   AF-A0A942KV29-F1
#
_cell.length_a   1.000
_cell.length_b   1.000
_cell.length_c   1.000
_cell.angle_alpha   90.00
_cell.angle_beta   90.00
_cell.angle_gamma   90.00
#
_symmetry.space_group_name_H-M   'P 1'
#
loop_
_entity.id
_entity.type
_entity.pdbx_description
1 polymer ?
#
loop_
_entity_poly.entity_id
_entity_poly.type
_entity_poly.pdbx_seq_one_letter_code
_entity_poly.pdbx_strand_id
1 'polypeptide(L)'
;MLELAGHELRPGFPGREDGVLVWGASPTSWRGERIASRRKVPLVRAEDAFLRSVHPGRAQGEAPIGLLFDPVGLHFDSARPSRIEEILLDTTLYNSNILDEARRLTTCLIEASLSKYNNFAPDLPAPPPGYVLVIDQTVGDASIHRSGATMATFRQMLAAAKRNHPERRIVIRTHPESRAGLRPGHYGSGDAGGRVSLLTAPVSPHLLLAGAAEVYTVSSQMGFEAILHGHCPHVFGQPFYAGWGLSQDERPLPRRGRTLTKAELFAGAMLLAPLWYDPCRDQLCGLDQVIHQLQAEVRAWRDDGRGHVAAGMRLWKRARLQEVFGGTKPLRFRDSPKAADRLARRKGRGLLLWAGKEPEGFAPSSPCLRVEDGFLRSRGLGAELVPPLSLVTDDLGIYYDPTRPSRLEVLIAIPLSDCQRRRAEALIDRLRAEGLTKYNLPGAVPALPPGHRILVPGQVEDDASIRKGAGEVRTNLALLQAVRSANPDAVILYKPHPDVAAGLRPGAVDAR
;
A
#
# COMPACT_ATOMS: atom_id res chain seq x y z
N MET A 1 11.05 -13.45 -8.75
CA MET A 1 10.39 -14.22 -7.67
C MET A 1 10.73 -15.70 -7.72
N LEU A 2 10.46 -16.45 -8.80
CA LEU A 2 10.88 -17.87 -8.90
C LEU A 2 12.38 -18.05 -8.72
N GLU A 3 13.20 -17.26 -9.43
CA GLU A 3 14.66 -17.28 -9.29
C GLU A 3 15.12 -16.98 -7.86
N LEU A 4 14.51 -15.97 -7.23
CA LEU A 4 14.75 -15.62 -5.83
C LEU A 4 14.33 -16.73 -4.85
N ALA A 5 13.40 -17.60 -5.24
CA ALA A 5 12.98 -18.77 -4.49
C ALA A 5 13.84 -20.02 -4.81
N GLY A 6 14.91 -19.86 -5.59
CA GLY A 6 15.80 -20.96 -5.97
C GLY A 6 15.29 -21.80 -7.16
N HIS A 7 14.32 -21.29 -7.93
CA HIS A 7 13.77 -21.99 -9.09
C HIS A 7 14.12 -21.27 -10.40
N GLU A 8 14.70 -21.98 -11.36
CA GLU A 8 15.00 -21.46 -12.69
C GLU A 8 13.86 -21.76 -13.66
N LEU A 9 13.37 -20.75 -14.38
CA LEU A 9 12.32 -20.93 -15.39
C LEU A 9 12.96 -21.12 -16.77
N ARG A 10 12.83 -22.33 -17.33
CA ARG A 10 13.36 -22.66 -18.67
C ARG A 10 12.23 -22.91 -19.68
N PRO A 11 12.26 -22.27 -20.87
CA PRO A 11 11.36 -22.64 -21.95
C PRO A 11 11.79 -24.00 -22.55
N GLY A 12 10.83 -24.87 -22.84
CA GLY A 12 11.08 -26.15 -23.50
C GLY A 12 10.41 -27.33 -22.81
N PHE A 13 10.91 -28.53 -23.10
CA PHE A 13 10.42 -29.75 -22.44
C PHE A 13 11.18 -29.99 -21.13
N PRO A 14 10.50 -30.44 -20.07
CA PRO A 14 11.16 -30.76 -18.80
C PRO A 14 12.05 -32.01 -18.95
N GLY A 15 13.23 -31.94 -18.36
CA GLY A 15 14.10 -33.06 -18.01
C GLY A 15 13.55 -33.86 -16.82
N ARG A 16 14.36 -34.77 -16.27
CA ARG A 16 13.91 -35.68 -15.19
C ARG A 16 13.78 -35.01 -13.82
N GLU A 17 14.56 -33.95 -13.58
CA GLU A 17 14.60 -33.22 -12.31
C GLU A 17 13.75 -31.93 -12.36
N ASP A 18 13.19 -31.61 -13.54
CA ASP A 18 12.40 -30.41 -13.74
C ASP A 18 10.94 -30.61 -13.32
N GLY A 19 10.25 -29.51 -13.01
CA GLY A 19 8.79 -29.45 -12.93
C GLY A 19 8.20 -28.66 -14.11
N VAL A 20 6.91 -28.82 -14.36
CA VAL A 20 6.16 -27.98 -15.31
C VAL A 20 5.37 -26.93 -14.53
N LEU A 21 5.60 -25.66 -14.82
CA LEU A 21 4.83 -24.56 -14.28
C LEU A 21 3.66 -24.20 -15.21
N VAL A 22 2.46 -24.03 -14.66
CA VAL A 22 1.30 -23.49 -15.37
C VAL A 22 0.65 -22.37 -14.57
N TRP A 23 -0.02 -21.44 -15.25
CA TRP A 23 -0.81 -20.42 -14.57
C TRP A 23 -2.24 -20.91 -14.30
N GLY A 24 -2.53 -21.14 -13.02
CA GLY A 24 -3.83 -21.52 -12.49
C GLY A 24 -4.53 -22.62 -13.28
N ALA A 25 -5.83 -22.43 -13.50
CA ALA A 25 -6.65 -23.21 -14.41
C ALA A 25 -6.93 -22.45 -15.72
N SER A 26 -5.92 -21.74 -16.24
CA SER A 26 -6.05 -20.94 -17.47
C SER A 26 -6.44 -21.81 -18.69
N PRO A 27 -7.02 -21.23 -19.76
CA PRO A 27 -7.40 -21.98 -20.97
C PRO A 27 -6.23 -22.69 -21.68
N THR A 28 -4.99 -22.34 -21.36
CA THR A 28 -3.78 -22.95 -21.93
C THR A 28 -3.09 -23.92 -20.97
N SER A 29 -3.51 -24.00 -19.70
CA SER A 29 -2.92 -24.85 -18.66
C SER A 29 -2.88 -26.33 -19.06
N TRP A 30 -3.89 -26.82 -19.78
CA TRP A 30 -3.97 -28.21 -20.27
C TRP A 30 -2.74 -28.66 -21.05
N ARG A 31 -2.04 -27.74 -21.73
CA ARG A 31 -0.80 -28.05 -22.47
C ARG A 31 0.31 -28.48 -21.50
N GLY A 32 0.52 -27.70 -20.45
CA GLY A 32 1.49 -28.01 -19.40
C GLY A 32 1.08 -29.25 -18.60
N GLU A 33 -0.21 -29.39 -18.27
CA GLU A 33 -0.74 -30.59 -17.60
C GLU A 33 -0.46 -31.87 -18.39
N ARG A 34 -0.70 -31.83 -19.72
CA ARG A 34 -0.42 -32.96 -20.61
C ARG A 34 1.08 -33.26 -20.70
N ILE A 35 1.93 -32.25 -20.74
CA ILE A 35 3.39 -32.43 -20.76
C ILE A 35 3.87 -33.05 -19.44
N ALA A 36 3.44 -32.51 -18.30
CA ALA A 36 3.78 -33.00 -16.98
C ALA A 36 3.40 -34.48 -16.82
N SER A 37 2.16 -34.82 -17.20
CA SER A 37 1.65 -36.19 -17.19
C SER A 37 2.45 -37.12 -18.11
N ARG A 38 2.69 -36.72 -19.37
CA ARG A 38 3.42 -37.54 -20.35
C ARG A 38 4.88 -37.76 -19.96
N ARG A 39 5.52 -36.76 -19.35
CA ARG A 39 6.92 -36.79 -18.92
C ARG A 39 7.08 -37.34 -17.50
N LYS A 40 5.99 -37.52 -16.76
CA LYS A 40 5.94 -37.97 -15.37
C LYS A 40 6.76 -37.07 -14.44
N VAL A 41 6.62 -35.76 -14.62
CA VAL A 41 7.28 -34.74 -13.79
C VAL A 41 6.27 -33.95 -12.96
N PRO A 42 6.68 -33.33 -11.84
CA PRO A 42 5.78 -32.51 -11.03
C PRO A 42 5.12 -31.38 -11.83
N LEU A 43 3.87 -31.07 -11.47
CA LEU A 43 3.12 -29.94 -12.02
C LEU A 43 2.94 -28.91 -10.91
N VAL A 44 3.38 -27.68 -11.14
CA VAL A 44 3.21 -26.56 -10.22
C VAL A 44 2.24 -25.56 -10.83
N ARG A 45 1.23 -25.14 -10.07
CA ARG A 45 0.29 -24.09 -10.48
C ARG A 45 0.64 -22.78 -9.80
N ALA A 46 0.90 -21.75 -10.60
CA ALA A 46 1.05 -20.37 -10.13
C ALA A 46 -0.29 -19.65 -10.14
N GLU A 47 -0.54 -18.82 -9.13
CA GLU A 47 -1.64 -17.85 -9.12
C GLU A 47 -1.21 -16.55 -8.44
N ASP A 48 -1.96 -15.48 -8.71
CA ASP A 48 -1.85 -14.25 -7.93
C ASP A 48 -2.16 -14.55 -6.45
N ALA A 49 -1.31 -14.05 -5.54
CA ALA A 49 -1.61 -14.10 -4.11
C ALA A 49 -2.83 -13.23 -3.76
N PHE A 50 -3.32 -13.40 -2.53
CA PHE A 50 -4.53 -12.73 -2.05
C PHE A 50 -4.37 -11.21 -1.89
N LEU A 51 -3.14 -10.71 -1.82
CA LEU A 51 -2.82 -9.28 -1.91
C LEU A 51 -1.99 -9.08 -3.17
N ARG A 52 -2.43 -8.22 -4.09
CA ARG A 52 -1.83 -8.19 -5.44
C ARG A 52 -1.21 -6.86 -5.82
N SER A 53 -2.03 -5.82 -5.96
CA SER A 53 -1.60 -4.53 -6.54
C SER A 53 -2.68 -3.45 -6.40
N VAL A 54 -2.50 -2.29 -7.01
CA VAL A 54 -3.52 -1.23 -7.04
C VAL A 54 -4.69 -1.64 -7.92
N HIS A 55 -4.43 -2.00 -9.18
CA HIS A 55 -5.46 -2.35 -10.16
C HIS A 55 -5.52 -3.86 -10.42
N PRO A 56 -6.65 -4.38 -10.92
CA PRO A 56 -6.68 -5.71 -11.51
C PRO A 56 -5.62 -5.89 -12.60
N GLY A 57 -4.99 -7.06 -12.66
CA GLY A 57 -3.91 -7.32 -13.63
C GLY A 57 -4.32 -7.05 -15.09
N ARG A 58 -5.57 -7.35 -15.44
CA ARG A 58 -6.13 -7.10 -16.78
C ARG A 58 -6.40 -5.63 -17.08
N ALA A 59 -6.40 -4.74 -16.08
CA ALA A 59 -6.72 -3.33 -16.26
C ALA A 59 -5.51 -2.48 -16.66
N GLN A 60 -4.35 -2.70 -16.02
CA GLN A 60 -3.13 -1.89 -16.26
C GLN A 60 -1.85 -2.71 -16.39
N GLY A 61 -1.91 -4.05 -16.43
CA GLY A 61 -0.71 -4.89 -16.58
C GLY A 61 0.23 -4.85 -15.38
N GLU A 62 -0.24 -4.38 -14.21
CA GLU A 62 0.56 -4.33 -12.98
C GLU A 62 1.03 -5.73 -12.58
N ALA A 63 2.32 -5.85 -12.27
CA ALA A 63 2.90 -7.06 -11.73
C ALA A 63 2.31 -7.37 -10.33
N PRO A 64 2.08 -8.65 -10.00
CA PRO A 64 1.65 -9.03 -8.67
C PRO A 64 2.80 -8.89 -7.67
N ILE A 65 2.50 -8.40 -6.46
CA ILE A 65 3.48 -8.29 -5.36
C ILE A 65 3.68 -9.62 -4.59
N GLY A 66 2.84 -10.62 -4.89
CA GLY A 66 2.94 -11.96 -4.33
C GLY A 66 2.33 -13.00 -5.24
N LEU A 67 2.86 -14.22 -5.17
CA LEU A 67 2.37 -15.37 -5.92
C LEU A 67 2.17 -16.57 -5.01
N LEU A 68 1.17 -17.39 -5.35
CA LEU A 68 1.00 -18.73 -4.82
C LEU A 68 1.64 -19.71 -5.79
N PHE A 69 2.42 -20.65 -5.29
CA PHE A 69 2.93 -21.81 -6.05
C PHE A 69 2.41 -23.08 -5.41
N ASP A 70 1.56 -23.80 -6.13
CA ASP A 70 0.86 -24.97 -5.63
C ASP A 70 1.30 -26.22 -6.40
N PRO A 71 2.17 -27.07 -5.82
CA PRO A 71 2.58 -28.34 -6.42
C PRO A 71 1.54 -29.46 -6.21
N VAL A 72 0.48 -29.23 -5.44
CA VAL A 72 -0.50 -30.23 -5.01
C VAL A 72 -1.76 -30.12 -5.86
N GLY A 73 -2.28 -28.90 -6.00
CA GLY A 73 -3.54 -28.63 -6.65
C GLY A 73 -3.69 -27.15 -6.96
N LEU A 74 -4.81 -26.57 -6.55
CA LEU A 74 -5.12 -25.16 -6.74
C LEU A 74 -6.10 -24.74 -5.65
N HIS A 75 -5.83 -23.65 -4.95
CA HIS A 75 -6.58 -23.26 -3.75
C HIS A 75 -8.11 -23.09 -3.96
N PHE A 76 -8.55 -22.74 -5.17
CA PHE A 76 -9.97 -22.63 -5.51
C PHE A 76 -10.57 -23.88 -6.19
N ASP A 77 -9.79 -24.94 -6.42
CA ASP A 77 -10.28 -26.22 -6.95
C ASP A 77 -10.63 -27.15 -5.80
N SER A 78 -11.93 -27.25 -5.51
CA SER A 78 -12.44 -28.08 -4.44
C SER A 78 -12.51 -29.56 -4.81
N ALA A 79 -12.18 -29.97 -6.05
CA ALA A 79 -12.19 -31.38 -6.41
C ALA A 79 -10.97 -32.16 -5.87
N ARG A 80 -9.91 -31.45 -5.43
CA ARG A 80 -8.63 -32.04 -5.00
C ARG A 80 -8.06 -31.27 -3.80
N PRO A 81 -7.15 -31.87 -3.03
CA PRO A 81 -6.33 -31.11 -2.08
C PRO A 81 -5.50 -30.02 -2.78
N SER A 82 -5.11 -29.01 -2.02
CA SER A 82 -4.26 -27.90 -2.46
C SER A 82 -3.17 -27.65 -1.42
N ARG A 83 -2.11 -26.94 -1.78
CA ARG A 83 -1.04 -26.60 -0.83
C ARG A 83 -1.56 -25.79 0.37
N ILE A 84 -2.51 -24.90 0.14
CA ILE A 84 -3.18 -24.15 1.22
C ILE A 84 -3.97 -25.11 2.13
N GLU A 85 -4.67 -26.09 1.57
CA GLU A 85 -5.41 -27.06 2.38
C GLU A 85 -4.48 -27.91 3.26
N GLU A 86 -3.32 -28.33 2.74
CA GLU A 86 -2.29 -29.02 3.53
C GLU A 86 -1.77 -28.14 4.68
N ILE A 87 -1.43 -26.89 4.39
CA ILE A 87 -0.96 -25.91 5.40
C ILE A 87 -2.02 -25.74 6.49
N LEU A 88 -3.29 -25.58 6.11
CA LEU A 88 -4.40 -25.40 7.03
C LEU A 88 -4.73 -26.66 7.84
N LEU A 89 -4.36 -27.85 7.35
CA LEU A 89 -4.52 -29.10 8.09
C LEU A 89 -3.38 -29.32 9.09
N ASP A 90 -2.17 -28.85 8.80
CA ASP A 90 -1.00 -29.08 9.64
C ASP A 90 -0.99 -28.20 10.90
N THR A 91 -1.38 -28.79 12.04
CA THR A 91 -1.38 -28.12 13.35
C THR A 91 0.01 -27.69 13.83
N THR A 92 1.08 -28.29 13.31
CA THR A 92 2.45 -28.01 13.78
C THR A 92 2.98 -26.67 13.29
N LEU A 93 2.38 -26.11 12.23
CA LEU A 93 2.76 -24.81 11.67
C LEU A 93 2.27 -23.63 12.51
N TYR A 94 1.38 -23.84 13.49
CA TYR A 94 0.67 -22.78 14.21
C TYR A 94 1.17 -22.59 15.64
N ASN A 95 2.38 -22.03 15.77
CA ASN A 95 2.92 -21.61 17.07
C ASN A 95 2.46 -20.19 17.48
N SER A 96 2.71 -19.80 18.74
CA SER A 96 2.31 -18.50 19.28
C SER A 96 2.84 -17.32 18.45
N ASN A 97 4.09 -17.38 17.99
CA ASN A 97 4.70 -16.30 17.22
C ASN A 97 3.99 -16.07 15.87
N ILE A 98 3.67 -17.15 15.15
CA ILE A 98 2.95 -17.05 13.87
C ILE A 98 1.52 -16.53 14.08
N LEU A 99 0.85 -16.96 15.15
CA LEU A 99 -0.52 -16.53 15.45
C LEU A 99 -0.58 -15.06 15.91
N ASP A 100 0.38 -14.60 16.70
CA ASP A 100 0.49 -13.20 17.10
C ASP A 100 0.81 -12.30 15.91
N GLU A 101 1.71 -12.76 15.04
CA GLU A 101 2.02 -12.09 13.77
C GLU A 101 0.78 -12.01 12.86
N ALA A 102 0.03 -13.10 12.74
CA ALA A 102 -1.20 -13.16 11.95
C ALA A 102 -2.27 -12.19 12.46
N ARG A 103 -2.50 -12.14 13.78
CA ARG A 103 -3.44 -11.17 14.40
C ARG A 103 -3.01 -9.74 14.12
N ARG A 104 -1.73 -9.44 14.35
CA ARG A 104 -1.16 -8.11 14.13
C ARG A 104 -1.27 -7.68 12.67
N LEU A 105 -0.85 -8.52 11.73
CA LEU A 105 -0.91 -8.20 10.30
C LEU A 105 -2.34 -8.18 9.75
N THR A 106 -3.29 -8.92 10.34
CA THR A 106 -4.71 -8.75 10.05
C THR A 106 -5.15 -7.32 10.38
N THR A 107 -4.81 -6.82 11.58
CA THR A 107 -5.09 -5.44 11.98
C THR A 107 -4.41 -4.44 11.05
N CYS A 108 -3.12 -4.60 10.76
CA CYS A 108 -2.40 -3.67 9.87
C CYS A 108 -2.99 -3.64 8.45
N LEU A 109 -3.42 -4.78 7.92
CA LEU A 109 -4.07 -4.89 6.60
C LEU A 109 -5.41 -4.13 6.58
N ILE A 110 -6.23 -4.29 7.62
CA ILE A 110 -7.53 -3.62 7.74
C ILE A 110 -7.34 -2.11 7.96
N GLU A 111 -6.44 -1.70 8.85
CA GLU A 111 -6.10 -0.29 9.11
C GLU A 111 -5.58 0.41 7.84
N ALA A 112 -4.74 -0.27 7.06
CA ALA A 112 -4.25 0.25 5.79
C ALA A 112 -5.34 0.25 4.69
N SER A 113 -6.51 -0.35 4.97
CA SER A 113 -7.57 -0.58 3.98
C SER A 113 -7.01 -1.21 2.71
N LEU A 114 -6.36 -2.37 2.86
CA LEU A 114 -5.80 -3.13 1.73
C LEU A 114 -6.59 -4.41 1.45
N SER A 115 -6.95 -4.61 0.18
CA SER A 115 -7.61 -5.79 -0.37
C SER A 115 -6.80 -6.31 -1.57
N LYS A 116 -7.25 -7.37 -2.25
CA LYS A 116 -6.58 -7.89 -3.46
C LYS A 116 -6.24 -6.79 -4.46
N TYR A 117 -7.22 -5.92 -4.71
CA TYR A 117 -7.10 -4.73 -5.54
C TYR A 117 -7.51 -3.50 -4.74
N ASN A 118 -6.75 -2.43 -4.92
CA ASN A 118 -6.83 -1.24 -4.07
C ASN A 118 -7.29 0.02 -4.84
N ASN A 119 -7.77 -0.16 -6.08
CA ASN A 119 -8.31 0.88 -6.96
C ASN A 119 -9.74 1.32 -6.60
N PHE A 120 -10.02 1.45 -5.31
CA PHE A 120 -11.24 2.03 -4.78
C PHE A 120 -10.99 3.46 -4.28
N ALA A 121 -12.02 4.30 -4.35
CA ALA A 121 -11.95 5.69 -3.94
C ALA A 121 -12.19 5.80 -2.43
N PRO A 122 -11.27 6.43 -1.67
CA PRO A 122 -11.37 6.51 -0.21
C PRO A 122 -12.57 7.33 0.26
N ASP A 123 -12.96 8.36 -0.49
CA ASP A 123 -13.98 9.33 -0.08
C ASP A 123 -15.41 8.93 -0.49
N LEU A 124 -15.58 7.78 -1.16
CA LEU A 124 -16.92 7.35 -1.55
C LEU A 124 -17.66 6.75 -0.35
N PRO A 125 -18.85 7.28 -0.02
CA PRO A 125 -19.62 6.76 1.10
C PRO A 125 -20.07 5.32 0.81
N ALA A 126 -19.98 4.47 1.81
CA ALA A 126 -20.66 3.18 1.80
C ALA A 126 -22.18 3.38 1.97
N PRO A 127 -23.01 2.43 1.53
CA PRO A 127 -24.42 2.42 1.86
C PRO A 127 -24.61 2.51 3.40
N PRO A 128 -25.69 3.14 3.89
CA PRO A 128 -25.97 3.17 5.33
C PRO A 128 -25.92 1.75 5.92
N PRO A 129 -25.34 1.52 7.10
CA PRO A 129 -25.09 0.18 7.63
C PRO A 129 -26.37 -0.64 7.87
N GLY A 130 -26.21 -1.95 8.08
CA GLY A 130 -27.29 -2.89 8.38
C GLY A 130 -27.88 -3.61 7.15
N TYR A 131 -27.24 -3.52 5.99
CA TYR A 131 -27.65 -4.23 4.77
C TYR A 131 -27.05 -5.63 4.70
N VAL A 132 -27.66 -6.49 3.89
CA VAL A 132 -27.07 -7.77 3.47
C VAL A 132 -26.21 -7.52 2.23
N LEU A 133 -24.94 -7.91 2.28
CA LEU A 133 -24.01 -7.79 1.17
C LEU A 133 -24.01 -9.07 0.35
N VAL A 134 -24.34 -8.97 -0.94
CA VAL A 134 -24.25 -10.07 -1.90
C VAL A 134 -23.08 -9.79 -2.84
N ILE A 135 -22.09 -10.69 -2.85
CA ILE A 135 -20.84 -10.49 -3.59
C ILE A 135 -20.97 -11.13 -4.98
N ASP A 136 -20.87 -10.29 -6.02
CA ASP A 136 -20.80 -10.74 -7.41
C ASP A 136 -19.37 -11.22 -7.78
N GLN A 137 -19.27 -12.00 -8.86
CA GLN A 137 -18.00 -12.38 -9.48
C GLN A 137 -18.10 -12.21 -11.00
N THR A 138 -16.95 -12.16 -11.67
CA THR A 138 -16.92 -12.10 -13.13
C THR A 138 -17.37 -13.43 -13.73
N VAL A 139 -18.17 -13.39 -14.79
CA VAL A 139 -18.50 -14.57 -15.59
C VAL A 139 -17.21 -15.18 -16.15
N GLY A 140 -17.12 -16.51 -16.10
CA GLY A 140 -15.95 -17.27 -16.55
C GLY A 140 -14.77 -17.23 -15.58
N ASP A 141 -14.95 -16.73 -14.36
CA ASP A 141 -13.99 -16.93 -13.28
C ASP A 141 -13.82 -18.44 -13.01
N ALA A 142 -12.58 -18.91 -13.09
CA ALA A 142 -12.26 -20.32 -12.91
C ALA A 142 -12.65 -20.83 -11.51
N SER A 143 -12.59 -19.97 -10.49
CA SER A 143 -12.95 -20.34 -9.11
C SER A 143 -14.40 -20.81 -8.98
N ILE A 144 -15.33 -20.27 -9.78
CA ILE A 144 -16.75 -20.61 -9.71
C ILE A 144 -16.96 -22.10 -10.04
N HIS A 145 -16.50 -22.52 -11.23
CA HIS A 145 -16.71 -23.89 -11.68
C HIS A 145 -15.86 -24.88 -10.88
N ARG A 146 -14.63 -24.47 -10.51
CA ARG A 146 -13.69 -25.30 -9.75
C ARG A 146 -14.11 -25.47 -8.29
N SER A 147 -14.96 -24.58 -7.77
CA SER A 147 -15.58 -24.72 -6.45
C SER A 147 -16.95 -25.41 -6.51
N GLY A 148 -17.29 -26.12 -7.59
CA GLY A 148 -18.56 -26.84 -7.75
C GLY A 148 -19.79 -25.94 -7.94
N ALA A 149 -19.61 -24.66 -8.27
CA ALA A 149 -20.68 -23.69 -8.48
C ALA A 149 -20.94 -23.44 -9.99
N THR A 150 -22.09 -22.83 -10.26
CA THR A 150 -22.54 -22.50 -11.63
C THR A 150 -23.20 -21.13 -11.65
N MET A 151 -23.58 -20.65 -12.84
CA MET A 151 -24.40 -19.43 -12.95
C MET A 151 -25.73 -19.55 -12.18
N ALA A 152 -26.33 -20.75 -12.09
CA ALA A 152 -27.55 -20.96 -11.31
C ALA A 152 -27.32 -20.74 -9.80
N THR A 153 -26.10 -21.00 -9.30
CA THR A 153 -25.72 -20.79 -7.91
C THR A 153 -25.83 -19.32 -7.50
N PHE A 154 -25.49 -18.37 -8.38
CA PHE A 154 -25.68 -16.94 -8.10
C PHE A 154 -27.15 -16.57 -7.95
N ARG A 155 -28.04 -17.11 -8.80
CA ARG A 155 -29.48 -16.88 -8.67
C ARG A 155 -30.04 -17.46 -7.36
N GLN A 156 -29.58 -18.65 -6.98
CA GLN A 156 -29.93 -19.29 -5.72
C GLN A 156 -29.45 -18.46 -4.51
N MET A 157 -28.21 -17.96 -4.55
CA MET A 157 -27.65 -17.11 -3.51
C MET A 157 -28.46 -15.84 -3.31
N LEU A 158 -28.82 -15.13 -4.39
CA LEU A 158 -29.63 -13.91 -4.29
C LEU A 158 -31.05 -14.22 -3.78
N ALA A 159 -31.66 -15.32 -4.24
CA ALA A 159 -32.96 -15.75 -3.75
C ALA A 159 -32.93 -16.14 -2.26
N ALA A 160 -31.87 -16.81 -1.80
CA ALA A 160 -31.66 -17.13 -0.40
C ALA A 160 -31.49 -15.87 0.44
N ALA A 161 -30.64 -14.93 0.03
CA ALA A 161 -30.48 -13.65 0.71
C ALA A 161 -31.82 -12.89 0.83
N LYS A 162 -32.63 -12.86 -0.24
CA LYS A 162 -33.98 -12.27 -0.22
C LYS A 162 -34.90 -12.95 0.78
N ARG A 163 -34.92 -14.28 0.79
CA ARG A 163 -35.80 -15.09 1.65
C ARG A 163 -35.41 -15.02 3.13
N ASN A 164 -34.11 -15.12 3.43
CA ASN A 164 -33.59 -15.11 4.80
C ASN A 164 -33.72 -13.72 5.45
N HIS A 165 -33.76 -12.67 4.62
CA HIS A 165 -33.83 -11.28 5.05
C HIS A 165 -34.96 -10.54 4.36
N PRO A 166 -36.24 -10.74 4.75
CA PRO A 166 -37.40 -10.16 4.05
C PRO A 166 -37.43 -8.62 4.10
N GLU A 167 -36.97 -8.03 5.21
CA GLU A 167 -37.07 -6.58 5.45
C GLU A 167 -35.77 -5.80 5.22
N ARG A 168 -34.62 -6.49 5.16
CA ARG A 168 -33.33 -5.80 5.03
C ARG A 168 -33.04 -5.39 3.59
N ARG A 169 -32.36 -4.25 3.45
CA ARG A 169 -31.75 -3.83 2.19
C ARG A 169 -30.70 -4.86 1.77
N ILE A 170 -30.68 -5.19 0.49
CA ILE A 170 -29.66 -6.05 -0.11
C ILE A 170 -28.83 -5.19 -1.05
N VAL A 171 -27.52 -5.21 -0.85
CA VAL A 171 -26.57 -4.52 -1.71
C VAL A 171 -25.79 -5.59 -2.47
N ILE A 172 -25.97 -5.63 -3.78
CA ILE A 172 -25.19 -6.47 -4.68
C ILE A 172 -23.93 -5.70 -5.06
N ARG A 173 -22.75 -6.18 -4.66
CA ARG A 173 -21.46 -5.56 -5.00
C ARG A 173 -20.90 -6.16 -6.29
N THR A 174 -20.72 -5.33 -7.32
CA THR A 174 -20.11 -5.79 -8.58
C THR A 174 -18.59 -5.96 -8.50
N HIS A 175 -18.04 -6.84 -9.33
CA HIS A 175 -16.59 -7.04 -9.38
C HIS A 175 -15.86 -5.81 -9.99
N PRO A 176 -14.65 -5.43 -9.50
CA PRO A 176 -13.88 -4.31 -10.06
C PRO A 176 -13.60 -4.41 -11.56
N GLU A 177 -13.38 -5.62 -12.10
CA GLU A 177 -13.20 -5.83 -13.55
C GLU A 177 -14.48 -5.58 -14.34
N SER A 178 -15.65 -5.90 -13.79
CA SER A 178 -16.94 -5.65 -14.43
C SER A 178 -17.25 -4.16 -14.48
N ARG A 179 -16.94 -3.43 -13.41
CA ARG A 179 -16.97 -1.97 -13.39
C ARG A 179 -16.05 -1.35 -14.46
N ALA A 180 -14.89 -1.96 -14.72
CA ALA A 180 -13.95 -1.53 -15.74
C ALA A 180 -14.32 -1.97 -17.17
N GLY A 181 -15.46 -2.66 -17.36
CA GLY A 181 -15.89 -3.16 -18.67
C GLY A 181 -15.05 -4.31 -19.23
N LEU A 182 -14.21 -4.95 -18.41
CA LEU A 182 -13.29 -6.00 -18.85
C LEU A 182 -13.98 -7.36 -18.96
N ARG A 183 -14.84 -7.69 -17.98
CA ARG A 183 -15.62 -8.94 -17.95
C ARG A 183 -16.99 -8.71 -17.31
N PRO A 184 -18.09 -9.24 -17.87
CA PRO A 184 -19.41 -9.07 -17.27
C PRO A 184 -19.49 -9.77 -15.91
N GLY A 185 -20.32 -9.23 -15.01
CA GLY A 185 -20.70 -9.86 -13.75
C GLY A 185 -21.89 -10.81 -13.91
N HIS A 186 -22.25 -11.55 -12.86
CA HIS A 186 -23.44 -12.41 -12.86
C HIS A 186 -24.74 -11.65 -12.58
N TYR A 187 -24.65 -10.46 -11.97
CA TYR A 187 -25.81 -9.61 -11.71
C TYR A 187 -25.77 -8.33 -12.56
N GLY A 188 -26.95 -7.86 -12.95
CA GLY A 188 -27.15 -6.62 -13.68
C GLY A 188 -28.24 -5.73 -13.07
N SER A 189 -28.61 -4.67 -13.79
CA SER A 189 -29.66 -3.75 -13.36
C SER A 189 -31.03 -4.44 -13.18
N GLY A 190 -31.29 -5.51 -13.92
CA GLY A 190 -32.52 -6.31 -13.80
C GLY A 190 -32.64 -7.12 -12.52
N ASP A 191 -31.53 -7.34 -11.79
CA ASP A 191 -31.55 -8.01 -10.48
C ASP A 191 -31.83 -7.03 -9.33
N ALA A 192 -31.73 -5.73 -9.59
CA ALA A 192 -32.05 -4.66 -8.67
C ALA A 192 -33.54 -4.30 -8.72
N GLY A 193 -34.07 -3.80 -7.61
CA GLY A 193 -35.48 -3.43 -7.47
C GLY A 193 -35.95 -3.49 -6.02
N GLY A 194 -36.85 -2.58 -5.65
CA GLY A 194 -37.33 -2.45 -4.28
C GLY A 194 -36.18 -2.24 -3.28
N ARG A 195 -35.97 -3.21 -2.39
CA ARG A 195 -34.91 -3.21 -1.38
C ARG A 195 -33.56 -3.72 -1.87
N VAL A 196 -33.45 -4.17 -3.12
CA VAL A 196 -32.20 -4.67 -3.71
C VAL A 196 -31.57 -3.61 -4.59
N SER A 197 -30.32 -3.26 -4.34
CA SER A 197 -29.56 -2.29 -5.12
C SER A 197 -28.27 -2.89 -5.68
N LEU A 198 -27.82 -2.39 -6.83
CA LEU A 198 -26.56 -2.75 -7.45
C LEU A 198 -25.52 -1.67 -7.17
N LEU A 199 -24.45 -2.02 -6.46
CA LEU A 199 -23.33 -1.12 -6.14
C LEU A 199 -22.18 -1.29 -7.13
N THR A 200 -22.19 -0.42 -8.14
CA THR A 200 -21.14 -0.34 -9.17
C THR A 200 -19.99 0.61 -8.80
N ALA A 201 -20.24 1.53 -7.85
CA ALA A 201 -19.25 2.51 -7.41
C ALA A 201 -18.01 1.83 -6.77
N PRO A 202 -16.81 2.42 -6.93
CA PRO A 202 -15.56 1.89 -6.40
C PRO A 202 -15.41 2.13 -4.89
N VAL A 203 -16.35 1.62 -4.09
CA VAL A 203 -16.33 1.71 -2.61
C VAL A 203 -15.34 0.69 -2.04
N SER A 204 -14.64 1.08 -0.98
CA SER A 204 -13.73 0.21 -0.22
C SER A 204 -14.41 -1.08 0.23
N PRO A 205 -13.82 -2.27 -0.04
CA PRO A 205 -14.27 -3.54 0.52
C PRO A 205 -14.40 -3.51 2.05
N HIS A 206 -13.47 -2.85 2.75
CA HIS A 206 -13.49 -2.77 4.22
C HIS A 206 -14.69 -1.96 4.73
N LEU A 207 -15.01 -0.83 4.09
CA LEU A 207 -16.19 -0.04 4.47
C LEU A 207 -17.49 -0.81 4.18
N LEU A 208 -17.51 -1.62 3.12
CA LEU A 208 -18.67 -2.45 2.82
C LEU A 208 -18.86 -3.56 3.85
N LEU A 209 -17.78 -4.26 4.20
CA LEU A 209 -17.82 -5.35 5.18
C LEU A 209 -18.15 -4.81 6.59
N ALA A 210 -17.60 -3.67 6.99
CA ALA A 210 -17.90 -3.05 8.28
C ALA A 210 -19.37 -2.59 8.40
N GLY A 211 -20.00 -2.18 7.29
CA GLY A 211 -21.41 -1.76 7.27
C GLY A 211 -22.41 -2.89 7.02
N ALA A 212 -21.96 -4.07 6.61
CA ALA A 212 -22.83 -5.20 6.33
C ALA A 212 -23.32 -5.86 7.64
N ALA A 213 -24.56 -6.32 7.65
CA ALA A 213 -25.08 -7.17 8.71
C ALA A 213 -24.79 -8.65 8.45
N GLU A 214 -24.84 -9.07 7.18
CA GLU A 214 -24.48 -10.43 6.73
C GLU A 214 -23.88 -10.38 5.32
N VAL A 215 -23.07 -11.38 5.00
CA VAL A 215 -22.37 -11.48 3.72
C VAL A 215 -22.69 -12.80 3.04
N TYR A 216 -23.04 -12.73 1.75
CA TYR A 216 -23.32 -13.86 0.88
C TYR A 216 -22.33 -13.88 -0.27
N THR A 217 -21.73 -15.04 -0.53
CA THR A 217 -20.74 -15.21 -1.59
C THR A 217 -20.79 -16.61 -2.18
N VAL A 218 -20.37 -16.74 -3.44
CA VAL A 218 -20.15 -18.06 -4.05
C VAL A 218 -18.75 -18.55 -3.72
N SER A 219 -17.73 -17.90 -4.28
CA SER A 219 -16.32 -18.32 -4.15
C SER A 219 -15.34 -17.14 -4.13
N SER A 220 -15.86 -15.91 -4.00
CA SER A 220 -15.05 -14.70 -4.08
C SER A 220 -14.09 -14.61 -2.91
N GLN A 221 -12.85 -14.18 -3.15
CA GLN A 221 -11.89 -13.89 -2.09
C GLN A 221 -12.44 -12.90 -1.05
N MET A 222 -13.35 -12.01 -1.44
CA MET A 222 -13.97 -11.07 -0.51
C MET A 222 -14.80 -11.78 0.59
N GLY A 223 -15.17 -13.06 0.42
CA GLY A 223 -15.69 -13.89 1.49
C GLY A 223 -14.65 -14.24 2.57
N PHE A 224 -13.40 -14.47 2.19
CA PHE A 224 -12.29 -14.57 3.14
C PHE A 224 -12.07 -13.23 3.87
N GLU A 225 -12.12 -12.11 3.15
CA GLU A 225 -12.03 -10.78 3.77
C GLU A 225 -13.18 -10.53 4.74
N ALA A 226 -14.39 -11.04 4.47
CA ALA A 226 -15.53 -10.95 5.39
C ALA A 226 -15.25 -11.66 6.73
N ILE A 227 -14.62 -12.84 6.68
CA ILE A 227 -14.16 -13.55 7.89
C ILE A 227 -13.17 -12.70 8.67
N LEU A 228 -12.27 -11.98 7.99
CA LEU A 228 -11.31 -11.10 8.65
C LEU A 228 -11.98 -9.98 9.47
N HIS A 229 -13.09 -9.45 8.94
CA HIS A 229 -13.99 -8.48 9.58
C HIS A 229 -14.93 -9.08 10.64
N GLY A 230 -14.85 -10.39 10.89
CA GLY A 230 -15.66 -11.07 11.91
C GLY A 230 -17.02 -11.57 11.45
N HIS A 231 -17.30 -11.53 10.14
CA HIS A 231 -18.50 -12.17 9.58
C HIS A 231 -18.35 -13.69 9.55
N CYS A 232 -19.48 -14.39 9.64
CA CYS A 232 -19.61 -15.79 9.28
C CYS A 232 -20.39 -15.87 7.95
N PRO A 233 -19.71 -15.72 6.78
CA PRO A 233 -20.39 -15.54 5.50
C PRO A 233 -21.14 -16.80 5.08
N HIS A 234 -22.26 -16.61 4.37
CA HIS A 234 -22.99 -17.69 3.68
C HIS A 234 -22.28 -18.00 2.35
N VAL A 235 -21.76 -19.21 2.22
CA VAL A 235 -20.90 -19.62 1.10
C VAL A 235 -21.60 -20.68 0.26
N PHE A 236 -21.89 -20.31 -0.99
CA PHE A 236 -22.64 -21.15 -1.94
C PHE A 236 -21.74 -22.01 -2.85
N GLY A 237 -20.44 -21.71 -2.89
CA GLY A 237 -19.42 -22.51 -3.53
C GLY A 237 -18.55 -23.23 -2.50
N GLN A 238 -17.33 -23.56 -2.91
CA GLN A 238 -16.35 -24.29 -2.09
C GLN A 238 -14.94 -23.65 -2.17
N PRO A 239 -14.80 -22.33 -1.92
CA PRO A 239 -13.51 -21.64 -1.95
C PRO A 239 -12.56 -22.13 -0.85
N PHE A 240 -11.28 -21.75 -0.91
CA PHE A 240 -10.25 -22.22 0.02
C PHE A 240 -10.57 -22.00 1.51
N TYR A 241 -11.36 -20.97 1.82
CA TYR A 241 -11.72 -20.58 3.19
C TYR A 241 -13.02 -21.23 3.72
N ALA A 242 -13.74 -21.99 2.90
CA ALA A 242 -14.94 -22.72 3.32
C ALA A 242 -14.58 -24.05 4.00
N GLY A 243 -15.46 -24.58 4.85
CA GLY A 243 -15.30 -25.90 5.48
C GLY A 243 -14.39 -25.92 6.71
N TRP A 244 -14.04 -24.76 7.27
CA TRP A 244 -13.17 -24.63 8.44
C TRP A 244 -13.88 -24.13 9.71
N GLY A 245 -15.23 -24.13 9.71
CA GLY A 245 -16.04 -23.63 10.83
C GLY A 245 -16.08 -22.09 10.96
N LEU A 246 -15.65 -21.36 9.93
CA LEU A 246 -15.65 -19.89 9.88
C LEU A 246 -16.68 -19.31 8.89
N SER A 247 -17.50 -20.16 8.29
CA SER A 247 -18.54 -19.81 7.31
C SER A 247 -19.75 -20.73 7.45
N GLN A 248 -20.89 -20.27 6.92
CA GLN A 248 -22.09 -21.06 6.73
C GLN A 248 -22.04 -21.66 5.32
N ASP A 249 -21.59 -22.91 5.21
CA ASP A 249 -21.36 -23.55 3.92
C ASP A 249 -22.59 -24.31 3.44
N GLU A 250 -23.12 -23.94 2.27
CA GLU A 250 -24.23 -24.65 1.63
C GLU A 250 -23.83 -26.06 1.15
N ARG A 251 -22.53 -26.25 0.87
CA ARG A 251 -21.96 -27.51 0.40
C ARG A 251 -20.63 -27.77 1.11
N PRO A 252 -20.65 -28.19 2.39
CA PRO A 252 -19.43 -28.40 3.16
C PRO A 252 -18.53 -29.47 2.52
N LEU A 253 -17.22 -29.37 2.75
CA LEU A 253 -16.24 -30.34 2.28
C LEU A 253 -15.86 -31.30 3.42
N PRO A 254 -16.24 -32.59 3.35
CA PRO A 254 -15.91 -33.55 4.41
C PRO A 254 -14.41 -33.70 4.70
N ARG A 255 -13.53 -33.48 3.70
CA ARG A 255 -12.08 -33.61 3.88
C ARG A 255 -11.44 -32.49 4.71
N ARG A 256 -12.12 -31.35 4.88
CA ARG A 256 -11.66 -30.23 5.72
C ARG A 256 -12.16 -30.47 7.14
N GLY A 257 -11.50 -31.37 7.85
CA GLY A 257 -11.97 -31.88 9.15
C GLY A 257 -11.58 -31.04 10.37
N ARG A 258 -10.97 -29.86 10.19
CA ARG A 258 -10.55 -28.97 11.29
C ARG A 258 -11.49 -27.77 11.41
N THR A 259 -11.72 -27.34 12.65
CA THR A 259 -12.23 -26.00 12.94
C THR A 259 -11.05 -25.08 13.16
N LEU A 260 -10.96 -24.00 12.39
CA LEU A 260 -9.89 -23.02 12.49
C LEU A 260 -10.34 -21.76 13.22
N THR A 261 -9.39 -21.09 13.84
CA THR A 261 -9.52 -19.69 14.21
C THR A 261 -9.25 -18.79 13.00
N LYS A 262 -9.76 -17.55 13.06
CA LYS A 262 -9.44 -16.51 12.07
C LYS A 262 -7.92 -16.32 11.89
N ALA A 263 -7.16 -16.39 12.99
CA ALA A 263 -5.71 -16.21 12.95
C ALA A 263 -5.00 -17.36 12.22
N GLU A 264 -5.43 -18.61 12.40
CA GLU A 264 -4.88 -19.77 11.67
C GLU A 264 -5.20 -19.69 10.18
N LEU A 265 -6.43 -19.32 9.82
CA LEU A 265 -6.82 -19.14 8.41
C LEU A 265 -5.99 -18.02 7.76
N PHE A 266 -5.82 -16.88 8.43
CA PHE A 266 -4.99 -15.79 7.95
C PHE A 266 -3.51 -16.20 7.84
N ALA A 267 -2.95 -16.87 8.85
CA ALA A 267 -1.58 -17.35 8.83
C ALA A 267 -1.33 -18.28 7.64
N GLY A 268 -2.21 -19.27 7.42
CA GLY A 268 -2.10 -20.20 6.30
C GLY A 268 -2.18 -19.49 4.95
N ALA A 269 -3.17 -18.62 4.77
CA ALA A 269 -3.43 -17.97 3.49
C ALA A 269 -2.45 -16.82 3.16
N MET A 270 -1.99 -16.07 4.16
CA MET A 270 -1.29 -14.81 3.97
C MET A 270 0.19 -14.84 4.39
N LEU A 271 0.59 -15.74 5.29
CA LEU A 271 1.99 -15.81 5.78
C LEU A 271 2.73 -17.03 5.25
N LEU A 272 2.06 -18.19 5.21
CA LEU A 272 2.72 -19.48 4.96
C LEU A 272 2.63 -19.93 3.49
N ALA A 273 1.49 -19.73 2.84
CA ALA A 273 1.29 -20.20 1.47
C ALA A 273 1.92 -19.31 0.37
N PRO A 274 1.86 -17.96 0.44
CA PRO A 274 2.38 -17.11 -0.62
C PRO A 274 3.88 -16.86 -0.52
N LEU A 275 4.51 -16.65 -1.67
CA LEU A 275 5.78 -15.94 -1.76
C LEU A 275 5.52 -14.47 -2.01
N TRP A 276 6.10 -13.62 -1.18
CA TRP A 276 5.99 -12.17 -1.24
C TRP A 276 7.26 -11.55 -1.80
N TYR A 277 7.12 -10.44 -2.54
CA TYR A 277 8.20 -9.79 -3.25
C TYR A 277 8.33 -8.32 -2.89
N ASP A 278 9.57 -7.88 -2.65
CA ASP A 278 9.94 -6.48 -2.45
C ASP A 278 10.43 -5.89 -3.79
N PRO A 279 9.61 -5.10 -4.49
CA PRO A 279 9.98 -4.53 -5.79
C PRO A 279 11.08 -3.47 -5.69
N CYS A 280 11.35 -2.93 -4.49
CA CYS A 280 12.37 -1.91 -4.30
C CYS A 280 13.77 -2.50 -4.13
N ARG A 281 13.88 -3.74 -3.64
CA ARG A 281 15.16 -4.41 -3.36
C ARG A 281 15.42 -5.66 -4.20
N ASP A 282 14.44 -6.07 -5.01
CA ASP A 282 14.48 -7.29 -5.80
C ASP A 282 14.80 -8.54 -4.96
N GLN A 283 14.01 -8.76 -3.92
CA GLN A 283 14.17 -9.90 -3.01
C GLN A 283 12.82 -10.43 -2.52
N LEU A 284 12.83 -11.66 -1.98
CA LEU A 284 11.67 -12.17 -1.23
C LEU A 284 11.55 -11.42 0.10
N CYS A 285 10.32 -11.24 0.57
CA CYS A 285 10.03 -10.52 1.81
C CYS A 285 8.88 -11.16 2.61
N GLY A 286 8.57 -10.55 3.75
CA GLY A 286 7.38 -10.87 4.54
C GLY A 286 6.17 -10.02 4.15
N LEU A 287 4.98 -10.45 4.58
CA LEU A 287 3.73 -9.72 4.33
C LEU A 287 3.73 -8.31 4.94
N ASP A 288 4.44 -8.09 6.05
CA ASP A 288 4.58 -6.77 6.67
C ASP A 288 5.18 -5.74 5.71
N GLN A 289 6.21 -6.13 4.96
CA GLN A 289 6.86 -5.28 3.96
C GLN A 289 5.94 -5.05 2.76
N VAL A 290 5.20 -6.07 2.32
CA VAL A 290 4.20 -5.94 1.26
C VAL A 290 3.09 -4.96 1.63
N ILE A 291 2.57 -5.03 2.87
CA ILE A 291 1.58 -4.09 3.37
C ILE A 291 2.13 -2.65 3.32
N HIS A 292 3.37 -2.44 3.78
CA HIS A 292 3.99 -1.12 3.73
C HIS A 292 4.19 -0.59 2.30
N GLN A 293 4.63 -1.47 1.39
CA GLN A 293 4.84 -1.13 -0.02
C GLN A 293 3.52 -0.74 -0.70
N LEU A 294 2.50 -1.59 -0.60
CA LEU A 294 1.20 -1.30 -1.19
C LEU A 294 0.51 -0.10 -0.54
N GLN A 295 0.66 0.10 0.78
CA GLN A 295 0.14 1.30 1.41
C GLN A 295 0.76 2.57 0.81
N ALA A 296 2.06 2.55 0.49
CA ALA A 296 2.74 3.68 -0.15
C ALA A 296 2.26 3.89 -1.60
N GLU A 297 2.18 2.81 -2.39
CA GLU A 297 1.70 2.86 -3.79
C GLU A 297 0.25 3.32 -3.89
N VAL A 298 -0.63 2.78 -3.05
CA VAL A 298 -2.05 3.13 -3.00
C VAL A 298 -2.25 4.58 -2.58
N ARG A 299 -1.48 5.06 -1.59
CA ARG A 299 -1.51 6.48 -1.21
C ARG A 299 -1.10 7.37 -2.38
N ALA A 300 0.04 7.09 -3.01
CA ALA A 300 0.53 7.86 -4.16
C ALA A 300 -0.50 7.87 -5.31
N TRP A 301 -1.07 6.71 -5.65
CA TRP A 301 -2.11 6.61 -6.67
C TRP A 301 -3.35 7.46 -6.35
N ARG A 302 -3.79 7.49 -5.08
CA ARG A 302 -4.93 8.31 -4.63
C ARG A 302 -4.62 9.79 -4.70
N ASP A 303 -3.50 10.21 -4.12
CA ASP A 303 -3.07 11.60 -4.04
C ASP A 303 -2.85 12.20 -5.45
N ASP A 304 -2.32 11.39 -6.37
CA ASP A 304 -1.99 11.82 -7.74
C ASP A 304 -3.08 11.49 -8.77
N GLY A 305 -4.20 10.88 -8.36
CA GLY A 305 -5.22 10.36 -9.28
C GLY A 305 -5.84 11.43 -10.19
N ARG A 306 -5.96 12.67 -9.68
CA ARG A 306 -6.43 13.81 -10.48
C ARG A 306 -5.34 14.34 -11.41
N GLY A 307 -4.08 14.09 -11.08
CA GLY A 307 -2.89 14.68 -11.69
C GLY A 307 -2.68 16.12 -11.25
N HIS A 308 -1.49 16.63 -11.50
CA HIS A 308 -1.07 17.94 -11.00
C HIS A 308 -0.65 18.91 -12.10
N VAL A 309 -0.69 20.20 -11.78
CA VAL A 309 0.02 21.27 -12.46
C VAL A 309 1.03 21.85 -11.49
N ALA A 310 2.32 21.78 -11.82
CA ALA A 310 3.42 22.20 -10.98
C ALA A 310 3.92 23.61 -11.32
N ALA A 311 4.22 24.42 -10.31
CA ALA A 311 4.80 25.75 -10.42
C ALA A 311 5.92 25.99 -9.39
N GLY A 312 6.77 26.98 -9.66
CA GLY A 312 7.94 27.27 -8.81
C GLY A 312 9.06 26.24 -8.91
N MET A 313 8.95 25.26 -9.80
CA MET A 313 9.90 24.14 -9.94
C MET A 313 11.09 24.54 -10.83
N ARG A 314 12.32 24.45 -10.29
CA ARG A 314 13.55 24.56 -11.07
C ARG A 314 13.58 23.48 -12.17
N LEU A 315 14.12 23.83 -13.35
CA LEU A 315 14.11 22.96 -14.53
C LEU A 315 14.71 21.57 -14.25
N TRP A 316 15.85 21.51 -13.57
CA TRP A 316 16.54 20.25 -13.25
C TRP A 316 15.73 19.33 -12.31
N LYS A 317 14.83 19.86 -11.48
CA LYS A 317 13.95 19.04 -10.61
C LYS A 317 12.77 18.42 -11.36
N ARG A 318 12.44 18.91 -12.57
CA ARG A 318 11.21 18.53 -13.27
C ARG A 318 11.17 17.04 -13.64
N ALA A 319 12.30 16.45 -14.04
CA ALA A 319 12.37 15.02 -14.36
C ALA A 319 12.06 14.17 -13.12
N ARG A 320 12.73 14.43 -12.00
CA ARG A 320 12.48 13.71 -10.74
C ARG A 320 11.05 13.90 -10.23
N LEU A 321 10.49 15.11 -10.32
CA LEU A 321 9.10 15.37 -9.94
C LEU A 321 8.10 14.65 -10.85
N GLN A 322 8.43 14.49 -12.14
CA GLN A 322 7.64 13.73 -13.09
C GLN A 322 7.67 12.23 -12.77
N GLU A 323 8.78 11.68 -12.25
CA GLU A 323 8.83 10.30 -11.73
C GLU A 323 7.98 10.14 -10.47
N VAL A 324 8.05 11.09 -9.53
CA VAL A 324 7.37 10.97 -8.22
C VAL A 324 5.85 11.15 -8.34
N PHE A 325 5.39 12.22 -9.01
CA PHE A 325 3.97 12.61 -9.01
C PHE A 325 3.26 12.29 -10.33
N GLY A 326 4.00 11.79 -11.32
CA GLY A 326 3.53 11.64 -12.69
C GLY A 326 3.05 10.25 -13.06
N GLY A 327 3.07 9.30 -12.12
CA GLY A 327 2.74 7.88 -12.36
C GLY A 327 1.33 7.68 -12.90
N THR A 328 0.32 8.35 -12.31
CA THR A 328 -1.07 8.22 -12.79
C THR A 328 -1.36 9.11 -13.98
N LYS A 329 -0.87 10.37 -13.96
CA LYS A 329 -1.04 11.32 -15.06
C LYS A 329 0.22 12.18 -15.17
N PRO A 330 0.69 12.51 -16.40
CA PRO A 330 1.87 13.35 -16.57
C PRO A 330 1.72 14.70 -15.88
N LEU A 331 2.79 15.18 -15.22
CA LEU A 331 2.84 16.51 -14.62
C LEU A 331 2.83 17.56 -15.71
N ARG A 332 2.21 18.70 -15.41
CA ARG A 332 2.21 19.87 -16.29
C ARG A 332 2.93 20.99 -15.60
N PHE A 333 3.92 21.60 -16.23
CA PHE A 333 4.68 22.69 -15.62
C PHE A 333 4.22 24.05 -16.14
N ARG A 334 4.16 25.04 -15.23
CA ARG A 334 3.96 26.45 -15.53
C ARG A 334 4.81 27.29 -14.58
N ASP A 335 5.50 28.30 -15.10
CA ASP A 335 6.40 29.09 -14.25
C ASP A 335 5.63 30.01 -13.30
N SER A 336 4.56 30.66 -13.80
CA SER A 336 3.69 31.49 -12.98
C SER A 336 2.71 30.66 -12.12
N PRO A 337 2.72 30.80 -10.79
CA PRO A 337 1.76 30.12 -9.90
C PRO A 337 0.30 30.45 -10.23
N LYS A 338 -0.01 31.70 -10.59
CA LYS A 338 -1.37 32.11 -11.02
C LYS A 338 -1.79 31.43 -12.32
N ALA A 339 -0.88 31.27 -13.28
CA ALA A 339 -1.18 30.57 -14.53
C ALA A 339 -1.32 29.05 -14.32
N ALA A 340 -0.54 28.48 -13.41
CA ALA A 340 -0.62 27.09 -13.01
C ALA A 340 -1.98 26.77 -12.38
N ASP A 341 -2.44 27.60 -11.44
CA ASP A 341 -3.74 27.44 -10.78
C ASP A 341 -4.91 27.54 -11.77
N ARG A 342 -4.89 28.53 -12.69
CA ARG A 342 -5.90 28.62 -13.75
C ARG A 342 -5.93 27.37 -14.63
N LEU A 343 -4.77 26.80 -14.95
CA LEU A 343 -4.68 25.56 -15.73
C LEU A 343 -5.16 24.34 -14.92
N ALA A 344 -4.81 24.27 -13.63
CA ALA A 344 -5.21 23.21 -12.72
C ALA A 344 -6.74 23.15 -12.61
N ARG A 345 -7.38 24.28 -12.30
CA ARG A 345 -8.84 24.43 -12.28
C ARG A 345 -9.49 24.00 -13.59
N ARG A 346 -9.01 24.54 -14.72
CA ARG A 346 -9.57 24.23 -16.06
C ARG A 346 -9.46 22.74 -16.42
N LYS A 347 -8.46 22.03 -15.89
CA LYS A 347 -8.22 20.61 -16.20
C LYS A 347 -8.66 19.66 -15.07
N GLY A 348 -9.26 20.17 -14.00
CA GLY A 348 -9.67 19.37 -12.84
C GLY A 348 -8.49 18.71 -12.12
N ARG A 349 -7.37 19.42 -12.00
CA ARG A 349 -6.11 18.95 -11.41
C ARG A 349 -5.77 19.67 -10.11
N GLY A 350 -4.88 19.08 -9.31
CA GLY A 350 -4.26 19.76 -8.17
C GLY A 350 -3.16 20.73 -8.62
N LEU A 351 -2.87 21.71 -7.79
CA LEU A 351 -1.72 22.60 -7.90
C LEU A 351 -0.59 22.04 -7.03
N LEU A 352 0.58 21.78 -7.62
CA LEU A 352 1.83 21.51 -6.89
C LEU A 352 2.68 22.77 -6.93
N LEU A 353 3.03 23.33 -5.79
CA LEU A 353 3.80 24.57 -5.74
C LEU A 353 5.06 24.36 -4.91
N TRP A 354 6.23 24.68 -5.46
CA TRP A 354 7.45 24.66 -4.67
C TRP A 354 7.30 25.65 -3.50
N ALA A 355 7.53 25.19 -2.28
CA ALA A 355 7.33 26.01 -1.10
C ALA A 355 8.21 27.27 -1.14
N GLY A 356 7.65 28.39 -0.69
CA GLY A 356 8.29 29.70 -0.78
C GLY A 356 8.31 30.35 -2.17
N LYS A 357 7.68 29.75 -3.19
CA LYS A 357 7.43 30.38 -4.51
C LYS A 357 6.01 30.93 -4.68
N GLU A 358 5.25 30.96 -3.60
CA GLU A 358 3.95 31.62 -3.54
C GLU A 358 4.10 33.13 -3.67
N PRO A 359 3.34 33.78 -4.58
CA PRO A 359 3.20 35.24 -4.55
C PRO A 359 2.53 35.68 -3.23
N GLU A 360 2.85 36.89 -2.78
CA GLU A 360 2.19 37.48 -1.61
C GLU A 360 0.67 37.56 -1.82
N GLY A 361 -0.10 37.22 -0.79
CA GLY A 361 -1.57 37.18 -0.84
C GLY A 361 -2.15 36.12 -1.79
N PHE A 362 -1.36 35.16 -2.28
CA PHE A 362 -1.84 34.16 -3.21
C PHE A 362 -2.73 33.11 -2.53
N ALA A 363 -4.03 33.14 -2.85
CA ALA A 363 -4.98 32.11 -2.48
C ALA A 363 -5.31 31.23 -3.71
N PRO A 364 -4.85 29.97 -3.75
CA PRO A 364 -5.12 29.08 -4.88
C PRO A 364 -6.61 28.70 -4.94
N SER A 365 -7.18 28.67 -6.14
CA SER A 365 -8.56 28.23 -6.37
C SER A 365 -8.70 26.71 -6.55
N SER A 366 -7.59 26.03 -6.83
CA SER A 366 -7.51 24.56 -6.91
C SER A 366 -6.94 23.99 -5.61
N PRO A 367 -7.21 22.71 -5.26
CA PRO A 367 -6.50 22.03 -4.19
C PRO A 367 -4.98 22.15 -4.40
N CYS A 368 -4.26 22.64 -3.39
CA CYS A 368 -2.86 23.02 -3.51
C CYS A 368 -2.00 22.22 -2.53
N LEU A 369 -0.91 21.66 -3.03
CA LEU A 369 0.14 21.01 -2.25
C LEU A 369 1.44 21.81 -2.38
N ARG A 370 2.00 22.22 -1.26
CA ARG A 370 3.33 22.82 -1.16
C ARG A 370 4.37 21.73 -1.09
N VAL A 371 5.38 21.80 -1.96
CA VAL A 371 6.41 20.77 -2.10
C VAL A 371 7.76 21.30 -1.64
N GLU A 372 8.46 20.51 -0.83
CA GLU A 372 9.80 20.79 -0.30
C GLU A 372 10.67 19.52 -0.36
N ASP A 373 11.99 19.68 -0.26
CA ASP A 373 12.91 18.55 -0.12
C ASP A 373 12.66 17.84 1.23
N GLY A 374 12.60 16.50 1.22
CA GLY A 374 12.33 15.72 2.42
C GLY A 374 13.50 15.57 3.40
N PHE A 375 13.22 14.96 4.56
CA PHE A 375 14.19 14.79 5.64
C PHE A 375 15.32 13.80 5.30
N LEU A 376 15.05 12.83 4.44
CA LEU A 376 16.06 11.98 3.81
C LEU A 376 16.21 12.39 2.35
N ARG A 377 17.29 13.10 2.03
CA ARG A 377 17.38 13.80 0.74
C ARG A 377 18.28 13.08 -0.25
N SER A 378 19.56 12.88 0.05
CA SER A 378 20.51 12.45 -1.00
C SER A 378 21.82 11.98 -0.41
N ARG A 379 22.68 11.40 -1.25
CA ARG A 379 24.12 11.36 -1.03
C ARG A 379 24.73 12.51 -1.83
N GLY A 380 25.04 13.62 -1.15
CA GLY A 380 25.48 14.87 -1.79
C GLY A 380 24.45 16.00 -1.64
N LEU A 381 24.79 17.19 -2.14
CA LEU A 381 24.05 18.42 -1.90
C LEU A 381 23.14 18.79 -3.07
N GLY A 382 22.03 19.47 -2.79
CA GLY A 382 21.15 19.96 -3.86
C GLY A 382 21.72 21.15 -4.63
N ALA A 383 22.70 21.86 -4.05
CA ALA A 383 23.48 22.86 -4.78
C ALA A 383 24.31 22.22 -5.91
N GLU A 384 24.63 20.93 -5.81
CA GLU A 384 25.28 20.11 -6.83
C GLU A 384 24.27 19.45 -7.80
N LEU A 385 23.00 19.87 -7.75
CA LEU A 385 21.91 19.33 -8.59
C LEU A 385 21.58 17.85 -8.36
N VAL A 386 21.94 17.30 -7.19
CA VAL A 386 21.56 15.94 -6.80
C VAL A 386 20.05 15.88 -6.51
N PRO A 387 19.30 14.97 -7.17
CA PRO A 387 17.86 14.88 -6.97
C PRO A 387 17.51 14.35 -5.57
N PRO A 388 16.38 14.81 -4.99
CA PRO A 388 15.93 14.31 -3.71
C PRO A 388 15.36 12.89 -3.82
N LEU A 389 15.68 12.07 -2.82
CA LEU A 389 15.16 10.72 -2.57
C LEU A 389 13.76 10.78 -1.97
N SER A 390 13.48 11.77 -1.11
CA SER A 390 12.15 12.02 -0.54
C SER A 390 11.73 13.48 -0.69
N LEU A 391 10.42 13.70 -0.73
CA LEU A 391 9.78 15.01 -0.81
C LEU A 391 8.72 15.12 0.29
N VAL A 392 8.49 16.33 0.78
CA VAL A 392 7.37 16.65 1.66
C VAL A 392 6.30 17.38 0.85
N THR A 393 5.04 17.02 1.08
CA THR A 393 3.87 17.71 0.53
C THR A 393 2.95 18.18 1.65
N ASP A 394 2.51 19.43 1.59
CA ASP A 394 1.66 20.03 2.63
C ASP A 394 0.50 20.84 2.02
N ASP A 395 -0.73 20.52 2.39
CA ASP A 395 -1.95 21.18 1.94
C ASP A 395 -2.40 22.35 2.82
N LEU A 396 -1.83 22.51 4.02
CA LEU A 396 -2.15 23.57 4.97
C LEU A 396 -1.13 24.71 4.88
N GLY A 397 0.14 24.40 5.14
CA GLY A 397 1.24 25.34 5.27
C GLY A 397 2.55 24.61 5.52
N ILE A 398 3.65 25.01 4.88
CA ILE A 398 4.90 24.24 4.98
C ILE A 398 5.50 24.34 6.39
N TYR A 399 5.97 23.21 6.93
CA TYR A 399 6.35 23.02 8.34
C TYR A 399 7.40 23.99 8.92
N TYR A 400 8.21 24.64 8.09
CA TYR A 400 9.23 25.59 8.56
C TYR A 400 8.67 27.01 8.78
N ASP A 401 7.40 27.25 8.43
CA ASP A 401 6.72 28.54 8.57
C ASP A 401 5.71 28.47 9.73
N PRO A 402 6.09 28.86 10.96
CA PRO A 402 5.21 28.76 12.12
C PRO A 402 4.11 29.82 12.16
N THR A 403 4.01 30.70 11.15
CA THR A 403 2.94 31.73 11.09
C THR A 403 1.58 31.15 10.75
N ARG A 404 1.51 29.86 10.40
CA ARG A 404 0.29 29.14 10.04
C ARG A 404 0.44 27.66 10.40
N PRO A 405 -0.68 26.92 10.59
CA PRO A 405 -0.63 25.48 10.79
C PRO A 405 -0.05 24.73 9.58
N SER A 406 0.58 23.59 9.87
CA SER A 406 1.12 22.65 8.89
C SER A 406 0.48 21.27 8.98
N ARG A 407 0.49 20.52 7.88
CA ARG A 407 0.06 19.11 7.87
C ARG A 407 0.95 18.27 8.77
N LEU A 408 2.24 18.59 8.88
CA LEU A 408 3.17 17.87 9.77
C LEU A 408 2.75 17.96 11.24
N GLU A 409 2.35 19.14 11.73
CA GLU A 409 1.85 19.31 13.11
C GLU A 409 0.58 18.49 13.35
N VAL A 410 -0.34 18.48 12.38
CA VAL A 410 -1.55 17.65 12.46
C VAL A 410 -1.18 16.16 12.54
N LEU A 411 -0.21 15.70 11.75
CA LEU A 411 0.25 14.30 11.77
C LEU A 411 0.92 13.93 13.11
N ILE A 412 1.72 14.83 13.69
CA ILE A 412 2.38 14.60 15.00
C ILE A 412 1.35 14.50 16.13
N ALA A 413 0.26 15.26 16.06
CA ALA A 413 -0.78 15.26 17.09
C ALA A 413 -1.68 14.01 17.07
N ILE A 414 -1.70 13.24 15.98
CA ILE A 414 -2.53 12.04 15.86
C ILE A 414 -1.81 10.84 16.52
N PRO A 415 -2.43 10.16 17.50
CA PRO A 415 -1.87 8.95 18.06
C PRO A 415 -1.64 7.87 17.00
N LEU A 416 -0.44 7.27 17.02
CA LEU A 416 -0.10 6.17 16.11
C LEU A 416 -0.80 4.89 16.55
N SER A 417 -1.32 4.12 15.59
CA SER A 417 -1.67 2.71 15.83
C SER A 417 -0.42 1.88 16.10
N ASP A 418 -0.58 0.68 16.64
CA ASP A 418 0.55 -0.23 16.90
C ASP A 418 1.32 -0.57 15.62
N CYS A 419 0.60 -0.73 14.50
CA CYS A 419 1.20 -0.96 13.18
C CYS A 419 2.07 0.22 12.74
N GLN A 420 1.58 1.45 12.93
CA GLN A 420 2.32 2.66 12.58
C GLN A 420 3.51 2.90 13.51
N ARG A 421 3.33 2.69 14.82
CA ARG A 421 4.39 2.82 15.83
C ARG A 421 5.57 1.90 15.52
N ARG A 422 5.32 0.60 15.34
CA ARG A 422 6.37 -0.38 15.05
C ARG A 422 7.09 -0.07 13.74
N ARG A 423 6.37 0.39 12.71
CA ARG A 423 6.98 0.84 11.46
C ARG A 423 7.89 2.05 11.67
N ALA A 424 7.47 3.01 12.48
CA ALA A 424 8.27 4.21 12.80
C ALA A 424 9.54 3.84 13.59
N GLU A 425 9.41 3.01 14.63
CA GLU A 425 10.53 2.52 15.44
C GLU A 425 11.53 1.73 14.59
N ALA A 426 11.06 0.80 13.76
CA ALA A 426 11.93 0.04 12.86
C ALA A 426 12.67 0.93 11.85
N LEU A 427 12.04 2.03 11.40
CA LEU A 427 12.70 3.01 10.54
C LEU A 427 13.77 3.81 11.32
N ILE A 428 13.46 4.26 12.54
CA ILE A 428 14.41 4.97 13.41
C ILE A 428 15.65 4.11 13.66
N ASP A 429 15.45 2.85 14.02
CA ASP A 429 16.54 1.91 14.30
C ASP A 429 17.40 1.68 13.06
N ARG A 430 16.78 1.53 11.88
CA ARG A 430 17.51 1.38 10.61
C ARG A 430 18.32 2.63 10.28
N LEU A 431 17.74 3.82 10.41
CA LEU A 431 18.45 5.08 10.15
C LEU A 431 19.66 5.26 11.07
N ARG A 432 19.53 4.87 12.35
CA ARG A 432 20.62 4.93 13.32
C ARG A 432 21.70 3.89 13.02
N ALA A 433 21.31 2.65 12.73
CA ALA A 433 22.24 1.57 12.42
C ALA A 433 23.05 1.84 11.15
N GLU A 434 22.41 2.42 10.12
CA GLU A 434 23.05 2.76 8.85
C GLU A 434 23.73 4.14 8.86
N GLY A 435 23.60 4.92 9.94
CA GLY A 435 24.19 6.26 10.05
C GLY A 435 23.64 7.27 9.04
N LEU A 436 22.39 7.08 8.59
CA LEU A 436 21.78 7.90 7.55
C LEU A 436 21.42 9.29 8.07
N THR A 437 21.76 10.30 7.27
CA THR A 437 21.45 11.72 7.54
C THR A 437 20.82 12.35 6.31
N LYS A 438 20.38 13.62 6.39
CA LYS A 438 19.75 14.30 5.25
C LYS A 438 20.60 14.26 3.98
N TYR A 439 21.92 14.45 4.09
CA TYR A 439 22.85 14.60 2.96
C TYR A 439 23.86 13.45 2.80
N ASN A 440 23.92 12.52 3.77
CA ASN A 440 24.82 11.35 3.77
C ASN A 440 26.26 11.68 3.37
N LEU A 441 26.78 12.78 3.94
CA LEU A 441 28.13 13.26 3.65
C LEU A 441 29.16 12.36 4.36
N PRO A 442 30.25 11.98 3.67
CA PRO A 442 31.31 11.19 4.26
C PRO A 442 32.09 12.01 5.30
N GLY A 443 32.64 11.34 6.31
CA GLY A 443 33.53 11.96 7.28
C GLY A 443 33.65 11.13 8.55
N ALA A 444 34.88 11.00 9.07
CA ALA A 444 35.10 10.44 10.40
C ALA A 444 34.73 11.48 11.46
N VAL A 445 34.25 11.01 12.61
CA VAL A 445 34.10 11.87 13.79
C VAL A 445 35.51 12.26 14.25
N PRO A 446 35.85 13.56 14.30
CA PRO A 446 37.16 13.98 14.78
C PRO A 446 37.32 13.68 16.28
N ALA A 447 38.54 13.68 16.78
CA ALA A 447 38.80 13.56 18.21
C ALA A 447 38.07 14.69 18.97
N LEU A 448 37.13 14.32 19.84
CA LEU A 448 36.31 15.29 20.57
C LEU A 448 36.97 15.64 21.91
N PRO A 449 37.08 16.94 22.27
CA PRO A 449 37.63 17.38 23.55
C PRO A 449 36.86 16.80 24.74
N PRO A 450 37.50 16.41 25.86
CA PRO A 450 36.81 15.82 27.01
C PRO A 450 35.87 16.84 27.71
N GLY A 451 34.97 16.35 28.58
CA GLY A 451 34.06 17.19 29.38
C GLY A 451 32.61 17.19 28.90
N HIS A 452 31.79 18.08 29.47
CA HIS A 452 30.39 18.26 29.10
C HIS A 452 30.30 18.98 27.74
N ARG A 453 29.85 18.27 26.71
CA ARG A 453 29.83 18.74 25.32
C ARG A 453 28.44 19.16 24.90
N ILE A 454 28.35 20.31 24.24
CA ILE A 454 27.14 20.78 23.56
C ILE A 454 27.44 20.88 22.07
N LEU A 455 26.70 20.12 21.25
CA LEU A 455 26.78 20.21 19.79
C LEU A 455 25.82 21.29 19.29
N VAL A 456 26.35 22.28 18.58
CA VAL A 456 25.59 23.35 17.92
C VAL A 456 25.68 23.13 16.41
N PRO A 457 24.65 22.54 15.77
CA PRO A 457 24.57 22.46 14.32
C PRO A 457 24.22 23.84 13.74
N GLY A 458 25.09 24.36 12.89
CA GLY A 458 24.88 25.61 12.17
C GLY A 458 23.80 25.51 11.10
N GLN A 459 23.27 26.66 10.71
CA GLN A 459 22.25 26.83 9.68
C GLN A 459 22.70 27.79 8.57
N VAL A 460 21.92 27.79 7.50
CA VAL A 460 22.01 28.78 6.43
C VAL A 460 21.17 29.98 6.84
N GLU A 461 21.78 31.13 7.05
CA GLU A 461 21.11 32.28 7.71
C GLU A 461 19.99 32.92 6.89
N ASP A 462 20.05 32.80 5.56
CA ASP A 462 19.00 33.29 4.65
C ASP A 462 17.95 32.21 4.30
N ASP A 463 18.04 31.02 4.92
CA ASP A 463 17.06 29.95 4.72
C ASP A 463 15.65 30.39 5.12
N ALA A 464 14.64 29.84 4.46
CA ALA A 464 13.25 30.19 4.75
C ALA A 464 12.84 29.81 6.18
N SER A 465 13.39 28.74 6.74
CA SER A 465 13.17 28.33 8.14
C SER A 465 13.72 29.35 9.13
N ILE A 466 14.88 29.94 8.88
CA ILE A 466 15.45 31.00 9.72
C ILE A 466 14.63 32.28 9.57
N ARG A 467 14.36 32.74 8.34
CA ARG A 467 13.63 34.00 8.11
C ARG A 467 12.21 34.00 8.66
N LYS A 468 11.57 32.84 8.75
CA LYS A 468 10.18 32.71 9.22
C LYS A 468 10.04 32.16 10.63
N GLY A 469 10.95 31.28 11.05
CA GLY A 469 10.87 30.55 12.30
C GLY A 469 11.83 31.02 13.38
N ALA A 470 12.90 31.73 13.03
CA ALA A 470 13.80 32.29 14.03
C ALA A 470 13.27 33.63 14.55
N GLY A 471 13.26 33.79 15.87
CA GLY A 471 12.91 35.05 16.54
C GLY A 471 14.12 35.99 16.66
N GLU A 472 14.57 36.21 17.90
CA GLU A 472 15.70 37.07 18.20
C GLU A 472 17.04 36.44 17.75
N VAL A 473 17.25 35.16 18.05
CA VAL A 473 18.46 34.41 17.67
C VAL A 473 18.31 33.86 16.25
N ARG A 474 18.85 34.59 15.27
CA ARG A 474 18.70 34.27 13.83
C ARG A 474 20.01 34.10 13.05
N THR A 475 21.16 34.24 13.72
CA THR A 475 22.48 34.02 13.12
C THR A 475 23.23 32.92 13.86
N ASN A 476 24.18 32.26 13.19
CA ASN A 476 24.98 31.22 13.80
C ASN A 476 25.82 31.77 14.96
N LEU A 477 26.36 32.99 14.81
CA LEU A 477 27.13 33.65 15.87
C LEU A 477 26.25 33.96 17.09
N ALA A 478 25.05 34.52 16.89
CA ALA A 478 24.13 34.81 17.99
C ALA A 478 23.72 33.53 18.73
N LEU A 479 23.54 32.41 18.00
CA LEU A 479 23.25 31.12 18.62
C LEU A 479 24.42 30.63 19.47
N LEU A 480 25.65 30.73 18.98
CA LEU A 480 26.84 30.35 19.75
C LEU A 480 27.02 31.22 21.00
N GLN A 481 26.78 32.53 20.89
CA GLN A 481 26.81 33.46 22.02
C GLN A 481 25.75 33.10 23.06
N ALA A 482 24.51 32.81 22.64
CA ALA A 482 23.45 32.38 23.54
C ALA A 482 23.78 31.05 24.25
N VAL A 483 24.32 30.07 23.52
CA VAL A 483 24.73 28.78 24.09
C VAL A 483 25.86 28.96 25.11
N ARG A 484 26.86 29.81 24.83
CA ARG A 484 27.96 30.13 25.76
C ARG A 484 27.45 30.84 27.00
N SER A 485 26.57 31.82 26.86
CA SER A 485 25.98 32.52 28.00
C SER A 485 25.17 31.58 28.89
N ALA A 486 24.43 30.62 28.31
CA ALA A 486 23.66 29.64 29.05
C ALA A 486 24.52 28.50 29.64
N ASN A 487 25.70 28.23 29.08
CA ASN A 487 26.58 27.13 29.48
C ASN A 487 28.05 27.58 29.51
N PRO A 488 28.45 28.38 30.53
CA PRO A 488 29.78 29.00 30.57
C PRO A 488 30.94 28.01 30.53
N ASP A 489 30.78 26.84 31.17
CA ASP A 489 31.85 25.84 31.32
C ASP A 489 31.78 24.69 30.30
N ALA A 490 30.74 24.65 29.46
CA ALA A 490 30.57 23.57 28.50
C ALA A 490 31.54 23.70 27.32
N VAL A 491 31.91 22.55 26.75
CA VAL A 491 32.63 22.52 25.48
C VAL A 491 31.62 22.61 24.34
N ILE A 492 31.65 23.74 23.62
CA ILE A 492 30.74 23.99 22.49
C ILE A 492 31.41 23.45 21.21
N LEU A 493 30.78 22.45 20.61
CA LEU A 493 31.16 21.88 19.33
C LEU A 493 30.28 22.50 18.25
N TYR A 494 30.82 23.43 17.45
CA TYR A 494 30.09 23.99 16.31
C TYR A 494 30.29 23.12 15.07
N LYS A 495 29.20 22.69 14.45
CA LYS A 495 29.21 21.97 13.17
C LYS A 495 28.53 22.84 12.11
N PRO A 496 29.27 23.49 11.19
CA PRO A 496 28.66 24.36 10.18
C PRO A 496 27.71 23.58 9.27
N HIS A 497 26.70 24.27 8.72
CA HIS A 497 25.83 23.67 7.72
C HIS A 497 26.66 23.28 6.49
N PRO A 498 26.43 22.10 5.86
CA PRO A 498 27.23 21.65 4.71
C PRO A 498 27.32 22.65 3.56
N ASP A 499 26.22 23.30 3.20
CA ASP A 499 26.23 24.33 2.14
C ASP A 499 27.08 25.56 2.52
N VAL A 500 27.17 25.90 3.81
CA VAL A 500 28.03 26.99 4.31
C VAL A 500 29.49 26.54 4.29
N ALA A 501 29.76 25.33 4.78
CA ALA A 501 31.10 24.74 4.76
C ALA A 501 31.66 24.59 3.33
N ALA A 502 30.78 24.32 2.35
CA ALA A 502 31.13 24.26 0.94
C ALA A 502 31.23 25.65 0.26
N GLY A 503 30.98 26.75 0.98
CA GLY A 503 31.02 28.11 0.43
C GLY A 503 29.86 28.46 -0.52
N LEU A 504 28.79 27.65 -0.53
CA LEU A 504 27.66 27.80 -1.45
C LEU A 504 26.60 28.76 -0.92
N ARG A 505 26.62 29.06 0.40
CA ARG A 505 25.59 29.81 1.12
C ARG A 505 26.18 30.64 2.27
N PRO A 506 25.54 31.76 2.67
CA PRO A 506 25.99 32.60 3.79
C PRO A 506 25.75 31.92 5.15
N GLY A 507 26.50 32.36 6.16
CA GLY A 507 26.43 31.85 7.54
C GLY A 507 27.76 31.36 8.12
N ALA A 508 28.87 31.65 7.47
CA ALA A 508 30.19 31.34 8.00
C ALA A 508 30.44 32.11 9.31
N VAL A 509 30.98 31.41 10.30
CA VAL A 509 31.41 32.00 11.57
C VAL A 509 32.93 31.89 11.61
N ASP A 510 33.61 33.01 11.81
CA ASP A 510 35.06 33.01 12.00
C ASP A 510 35.42 32.22 13.25
N ALA A 511 36.55 31.51 13.21
CA ALA A 511 37.01 30.66 14.30
C ALA A 511 37.52 31.43 15.54
N ARG A 512 37.21 32.73 15.65
CA ARG A 512 37.71 33.64 16.69
C ARG A 512 36.72 33.86 17.81
#